data_AF-A0A1M7I6G9-F1
#
_entry.id   AF-A0A1M7I6G9-F1
#
_cell.length_a   1.000
_cell.length_b   1.000
_cell.length_c   1.000
_cell.angle_alpha   90.00
_cell.angle_beta   90.00
_cell.angle_gamma   90.00
#
_symmetry.space_group_name_H-M   'P 1'
#
loop_
_entity.id
_entity.type
_entity.pdbx_description
1 polymer ?
#
loop_
_entity_poly.entity_id
_entity_poly.type
_entity_poly.pdbx_seq_one_letter_code
_entity_poly.pdbx_strand_id
1 'polypeptide(L)'
;MDNVEIWQGIIIGAVGGAIAGLVIWLAEHSRQEYLKYCHVKRVVKWLQENTKPKHPEEWRSTRAIASHNNLSEDRIRFICSHSDKIQLNTKDGNESKELWKLKQS
;
A
#
# COMPACT_ATOMS: atom_id res chain seq x y z
N MET A 1 5.95 -48.38 -24.75
CA MET A 1 5.81 -47.19 -23.89
C MET A 1 4.75 -47.52 -22.89
N ASP A 2 5.16 -47.70 -21.65
CA ASP A 2 4.27 -48.21 -20.61
C ASP A 2 3.36 -47.08 -20.13
N ASN A 3 2.08 -47.36 -19.93
CA ASN A 3 1.09 -46.38 -19.46
C ASN A 3 1.52 -45.66 -18.17
N VAL A 4 2.39 -46.31 -17.38
CA VAL A 4 2.97 -45.78 -16.14
C VAL A 4 3.91 -44.60 -16.42
N GLU A 5 4.74 -44.66 -17.46
CA GLU A 5 5.69 -43.59 -17.80
C GLU A 5 4.98 -42.32 -18.26
N ILE A 6 3.89 -42.47 -19.03
CA ILE A 6 3.07 -41.35 -19.50
C ILE A 6 2.41 -40.64 -18.32
N TRP A 7 1.83 -41.38 -17.37
CA TRP A 7 1.22 -40.81 -16.17
C TRP A 7 2.24 -40.13 -15.26
N GLN A 8 3.44 -40.70 -15.11
CA GLN A 8 4.51 -40.04 -14.34
C GLN A 8 4.97 -38.74 -14.99
N GLY A 9 5.12 -38.70 -16.31
CA GLY A 9 5.45 -37.47 -17.04
C GLY A 9 4.41 -36.37 -16.83
N ILE A 10 3.11 -36.72 -16.86
CA ILE A 10 2.02 -35.77 -16.60
C ILE A 10 2.06 -35.25 -15.17
N ILE A 11 2.26 -36.13 -14.18
CA ILE A 11 2.32 -35.73 -12.76
C ILE A 11 3.52 -34.81 -12.51
N ILE A 12 4.70 -35.13 -13.06
CA ILE A 12 5.90 -34.31 -12.90
C ILE A 12 5.72 -32.94 -13.57
N GLY A 13 5.16 -32.91 -14.79
CA GLY A 13 4.86 -31.66 -15.48
C GLY A 13 3.85 -30.79 -14.73
N ALA A 14 2.78 -31.40 -14.21
CA ALA A 14 1.75 -30.70 -13.43
C ALA A 14 2.31 -30.13 -12.12
N VAL A 15 3.09 -30.91 -11.38
CA VAL A 15 3.72 -30.48 -10.12
C VAL A 15 4.73 -29.37 -10.38
N GLY A 16 5.58 -29.50 -11.40
CA GLY A 16 6.54 -28.47 -11.79
C GLY A 16 5.86 -27.15 -12.17
N GLY A 17 4.79 -27.21 -12.96
CA GLY A 17 4.01 -26.04 -13.34
C GLY A 17 3.32 -25.37 -12.15
N ALA A 18 2.73 -26.15 -11.24
CA ALA A 18 2.07 -25.64 -10.04
C ALA A 18 3.05 -24.92 -9.10
N ILE A 19 4.24 -25.49 -8.88
CA ILE A 19 5.27 -24.87 -8.04
C ILE A 19 5.76 -23.56 -8.67
N ALA A 20 6.05 -23.54 -9.97
CA ALA A 20 6.49 -22.34 -10.66
C ALA A 20 5.42 -21.22 -10.58
N GLY A 21 4.14 -21.57 -10.80
CA GLY A 21 3.03 -20.64 -10.67
C GLY A 21 2.89 -20.09 -9.25
N LEU A 22 3.02 -20.94 -8.23
CA LEU A 22 2.95 -20.54 -6.83
C LEU A 22 4.09 -19.57 -6.45
N VAL A 23 5.31 -19.84 -6.91
CA VAL A 23 6.48 -18.98 -6.64
C VAL A 23 6.30 -17.60 -7.27
N ILE A 24 5.86 -17.53 -8.53
CA ILE A 24 5.61 -16.25 -9.22
C ILE A 24 4.50 -15.47 -8.51
N TRP A 25 3.40 -16.14 -8.18
CA TRP A 25 2.28 -15.53 -7.46
C TRP A 25 2.71 -14.96 -6.11
N LEU A 26 3.47 -15.74 -5.34
CA LEU A 26 3.97 -15.33 -4.03
C LEU A 26 4.96 -14.16 -4.13
N ALA A 27 5.84 -14.18 -5.12
CA ALA A 27 6.81 -13.11 -5.35
C ALA A 27 6.12 -11.79 -5.73
N GLU A 28 5.14 -11.84 -6.63
CA GLU A 28 4.36 -10.68 -7.04
C GLU A 28 3.56 -10.11 -5.87
N HIS A 29 2.88 -10.98 -5.12
CA HIS A 29 2.10 -10.57 -3.95
C HIS A 29 2.99 -9.91 -2.88
N SER A 30 4.14 -10.53 -2.58
CA SER A 30 5.09 -10.00 -1.60
C SER A 30 5.65 -8.64 -2.00
N ARG A 31 5.98 -8.47 -3.29
CA ARG A 31 6.50 -7.19 -3.81
C ARG A 31 5.46 -6.08 -3.69
N GLN A 32 4.20 -6.37 -4.02
CA GLN A 32 3.12 -5.40 -3.95
C GLN A 32 2.85 -4.96 -2.51
N GLU A 33 2.79 -5.89 -1.56
CA GLU A 33 2.62 -5.58 -0.14
C GLU A 33 3.82 -4.80 0.43
N TYR A 34 5.05 -5.18 0.05
CA TYR A 34 6.25 -4.45 0.46
C TYR A 34 6.23 -2.99 -0.03
N LEU A 35 5.88 -2.77 -1.30
CA LEU A 35 5.77 -1.42 -1.86
C LEU A 35 4.69 -0.62 -1.17
N LYS A 36 3.49 -1.19 -0.96
CA LYS A 36 2.40 -0.54 -0.20
C LYS A 36 2.90 -0.10 1.17
N TYR A 37 3.54 -1.01 1.91
CA TYR A 37 4.02 -0.72 3.26
C TYR A 37 5.12 0.36 3.28
N CYS A 38 6.04 0.34 2.30
CA CYS A 38 7.07 1.36 2.16
C CYS A 38 6.46 2.74 1.86
N HIS A 39 5.47 2.82 0.96
CA HIS A 39 4.75 4.06 0.68
C HIS A 39 3.99 4.58 1.90
N VAL A 40 3.27 3.71 2.62
CA VAL A 40 2.57 4.08 3.87
C VAL A 40 3.55 4.62 4.89
N LYS A 41 4.68 3.92 5.14
CA LYS A 41 5.71 4.36 6.07
C LYS A 41 6.28 5.72 5.69
N ARG A 42 6.55 5.96 4.41
CA ARG A 42 7.09 7.24 3.93
C ARG A 42 6.09 8.38 4.16
N VAL A 43 4.82 8.17 3.82
CA VAL A 43 3.75 9.16 4.02
C VAL A 43 3.55 9.45 5.51
N VAL A 44 3.51 8.42 6.36
CA VAL A 44 3.38 8.59 7.82
C VAL A 44 4.59 9.32 8.41
N LYS A 45 5.82 8.94 8.02
CA LYS A 45 7.03 9.60 8.49
C LYS A 45 7.06 11.08 8.07
N TRP A 46 6.70 11.38 6.83
CA TRP A 46 6.60 12.75 6.35
C TRP A 46 5.56 13.56 7.13
N LEU A 47 4.37 12.99 7.37
CA LEU A 47 3.34 13.60 8.21
C LEU A 47 3.86 13.85 9.63
N GLN A 48 4.66 12.94 10.20
CA GLN A 48 5.22 13.10 11.55
C GLN A 48 6.24 14.24 11.62
N GLU A 49 7.07 14.39 10.58
CA GLU A 49 8.07 15.45 10.50
C GLU A 49 7.43 16.82 10.20
N ASN A 50 6.35 16.83 9.41
CA ASN A 50 5.70 18.06 8.94
C ASN A 50 4.50 18.50 9.79
N THR A 51 4.03 17.67 10.71
CA THR A 51 3.07 18.06 11.75
C THR A 51 3.85 18.18 13.05
N LYS A 52 4.22 19.42 13.42
CA LYS A 52 4.94 19.65 14.68
C LYS A 52 4.08 19.19 15.87
N PRO A 53 4.67 18.55 16.91
CA PRO A 53 3.93 18.19 18.12
C PRO A 53 3.30 19.40 18.84
N LYS A 54 3.77 20.62 18.56
CA LYS A 54 3.22 21.88 19.09
C LYS A 54 2.00 22.42 18.30
N HIS A 55 1.71 21.90 17.11
CA HIS A 55 0.56 22.31 16.29
C HIS A 55 -0.21 21.09 15.75
N PRO A 56 -0.92 20.36 16.64
CA PRO A 56 -1.76 19.21 16.25
C PRO A 56 -2.94 19.57 15.34
N GLU A 57 -3.16 20.86 15.08
CA GLU A 57 -4.19 21.38 14.18
C GLU A 57 -3.72 21.56 12.74
N GLU A 58 -2.45 21.27 12.42
CA GLU A 58 -1.93 21.40 11.06
C GLU A 58 -2.40 20.24 10.17
N TRP A 59 -3.58 20.43 9.61
CA TRP A 59 -4.13 19.65 8.52
C TRP A 59 -3.31 19.81 7.24
N ARG A 60 -3.04 18.71 6.52
CA ARG A 60 -2.29 18.70 5.26
C ARG A 60 -3.16 18.17 4.12
N SER A 61 -3.15 18.87 2.99
CA SER A 61 -3.92 18.45 1.81
C SER A 61 -3.26 17.25 1.11
N THR A 62 -4.08 16.43 0.45
CA THR A 62 -3.62 15.32 -0.43
C THR A 62 -2.54 15.80 -1.40
N ARG A 63 -2.69 16.99 -1.99
CA ARG A 63 -1.75 17.56 -2.96
C ARG A 63 -0.36 17.83 -2.39
N ALA A 64 -0.27 18.35 -1.16
CA ALA A 64 1.01 18.62 -0.53
C ALA A 64 1.78 17.31 -0.24
N ILE A 65 1.05 16.29 0.24
CA ILE A 65 1.60 14.96 0.50
C ILE A 65 2.04 14.29 -0.82
N ALA A 66 1.22 14.39 -1.87
CA ALA A 66 1.49 13.84 -3.20
C ALA A 66 2.74 14.46 -3.84
N SER A 67 2.82 15.79 -3.82
CA SER A 67 3.95 16.56 -4.36
C SER A 67 5.26 16.20 -3.68
N HIS A 68 5.28 16.03 -2.35
CA HIS A 68 6.51 15.72 -1.64
C HIS A 68 6.93 14.26 -1.80
N ASN A 69 5.98 13.32 -1.79
CA ASN A 69 6.29 11.89 -1.87
C ASN A 69 6.48 11.39 -3.31
N ASN A 70 6.25 12.25 -4.31
CA ASN A 70 6.21 11.89 -5.73
C ASN A 70 5.25 10.71 -6.00
N LEU A 71 4.07 10.78 -5.40
CA LEU A 71 3.00 9.80 -5.55
C LEU A 71 1.76 10.48 -6.14
N SER A 72 0.94 9.73 -6.87
CA SER A 72 -0.33 10.25 -7.37
C SER A 72 -1.27 10.60 -6.21
N GLU A 73 -2.09 11.63 -6.40
CA GLU A 73 -3.10 12.03 -5.39
C GLU A 73 -4.03 10.86 -5.03
N ASP A 74 -4.41 10.05 -6.02
CA ASP A 74 -5.19 8.82 -5.82
C ASP A 74 -4.48 7.80 -4.91
N ARG A 75 -3.19 7.56 -5.13
CA ARG A 75 -2.39 6.66 -4.29
C ARG A 75 -2.29 7.17 -2.86
N ILE A 76 -2.16 8.48 -2.68
CA ILE A 76 -2.16 9.10 -1.35
C ILE A 76 -3.53 8.95 -0.69
N ARG A 77 -4.64 9.20 -1.38
CA ARG A 77 -6.00 8.97 -0.83
C ARG A 77 -6.17 7.55 -0.34
N PHE A 78 -5.77 6.57 -1.16
CA PHE A 78 -5.83 5.16 -0.79
C PHE A 78 -4.98 4.85 0.45
N ILE A 79 -3.75 5.36 0.52
CA ILE A 79 -2.86 5.16 1.67
C ILE A 79 -3.45 5.81 2.94
N CYS A 80 -3.98 7.03 2.81
CA CYS A 80 -4.52 7.77 3.92
C CYS A 80 -5.84 7.19 4.44
N SER A 81 -6.69 6.62 3.58
CA SER A 81 -7.92 5.94 3.98
C SER A 81 -7.68 4.55 4.59
N HIS A 82 -6.60 3.87 4.18
CA HIS A 82 -6.26 2.54 4.65
C HIS A 82 -5.38 2.53 5.92
N SER A 83 -4.77 3.65 6.28
CA SER A 83 -3.86 3.75 7.42
C SER A 83 -4.60 4.15 8.70
N ASP A 84 -4.62 3.29 9.71
CA ASP A 84 -5.21 3.59 11.04
C ASP A 84 -4.55 4.77 11.77
N LYS A 85 -3.37 5.18 11.32
CA LYS A 85 -2.58 6.27 11.91
C LYS A 85 -2.92 7.65 11.37
N ILE A 86 -3.75 7.71 10.32
CA ILE A 86 -4.09 8.96 9.62
C ILE A 86 -5.59 9.21 9.79
N GLN A 87 -5.95 10.46 10.08
CA GLN A 87 -7.33 10.89 10.26
C GLN A 87 -7.70 11.90 9.17
N LEU A 88 -8.84 11.68 8.53
CA LEU A 88 -9.46 12.61 7.59
C LEU A 88 -10.23 13.70 8.35
N ASN A 89 -10.18 14.93 7.86
CA ASN A 89 -11.04 16.01 8.37
C ASN A 89 -12.44 15.88 7.77
N THR A 90 -13.41 15.52 8.60
CA THR A 90 -14.82 15.34 8.23
C THR A 90 -15.69 16.57 8.55
N LYS A 91 -15.11 17.73 8.86
CA LYS A 91 -15.90 18.96 9.11
C LYS A 91 -16.55 19.45 7.80
N ASP A 92 -17.81 19.86 7.88
CA ASP A 92 -18.71 20.30 6.78
C ASP A 92 -18.12 21.31 5.76
N GLY A 93 -17.04 22.04 6.10
CA GLY A 93 -16.38 22.99 5.19
C GLY A 93 -15.23 22.40 4.34
N ASN A 94 -15.04 21.08 4.34
CA ASN A 94 -13.82 20.45 3.83
C ASN A 94 -14.01 19.58 2.57
N GLU A 95 -15.14 19.68 1.88
CA GLU A 95 -15.46 18.88 0.69
C GLU A 95 -14.45 19.04 -0.47
N SER A 96 -13.67 20.13 -0.49
CA SER A 96 -12.76 20.45 -1.60
C SER A 96 -11.27 20.31 -1.30
N LYS A 97 -10.84 20.10 -0.04
CA LYS A 97 -9.40 20.19 0.33
C LYS A 97 -8.78 18.93 0.91
N GLU A 98 -9.56 17.85 1.12
CA GLU A 98 -9.09 16.53 1.58
C GLU A 98 -7.89 16.63 2.52
N LEU A 99 -8.21 17.05 3.72
CA LEU A 99 -7.26 17.41 4.75
C LEU A 99 -7.01 16.21 5.65
N TRP A 100 -5.75 15.84 5.79
CA TRP A 100 -5.28 14.70 6.56
C TRP A 100 -4.41 15.18 7.72
N LYS A 101 -4.50 14.47 8.85
CA LYS A 101 -3.61 14.65 10.00
C LYS A 101 -3.21 13.31 10.57
N LEU A 102 -2.18 13.30 11.42
CA LEU A 102 -1.89 12.12 12.23
C LEU A 102 -2.92 11.97 13.34
N LYS A 103 -3.39 10.74 13.52
CA LYS A 103 -4.21 10.36 14.68
C LYS A 103 -3.31 10.40 15.91
N GLN A 104 -3.56 11.34 16.82
CA GLN A 104 -2.94 11.32 18.14
C GLN A 104 -3.62 10.20 18.92
N SER A 105 -2.81 9.24 19.39
CA SER A 105 -3.25 8.19 20.31
C SER A 105 -3.37 8.72 21.72
#